data_AF-A0ABD4AUQ5-F1
#
_entry.id   AF-A0ABD4AUQ5-F1
#
_cell.length_a   1.000
_cell.length_b   1.000
_cell.length_c   1.000
_cell.angle_alpha   90.00
_cell.angle_beta   90.00
_cell.angle_gamma   90.00
#
_symmetry.space_group_name_H-M   'P 1'
#
loop_
_entity.id
_entity.type
_entity.pdbx_description
1 polymer ?
#
loop_
_entity_poly.entity_id
_entity_poly.type
_entity_poly.pdbx_seq_one_letter_code
_entity_poly.pdbx_strand_id
1 'polypeptide(L)'
;MIMDDRDVELWGRLKCAFRDYVVQRIDFVKNPSAISLIQKAFGVPEDRALAIELVSLYPNEDRIVFFRQLISMASYVNGFAEECRDLILDLPRDWVMGNIEFEIEKMLIDGGYEEYRCLLELCYKLDKNLMTTLARRALDSSDEDIKEAGEDFLYR
;
A
#
# COMPACT_ATOMS: atom_id res chain seq x y z
N MET A 1 37.23 19.01 -12.41
CA MET A 1 37.18 17.55 -12.53
C MET A 1 36.60 17.26 -13.91
N ILE A 2 37.39 16.70 -14.83
CA ILE A 2 36.90 16.33 -16.17
C ILE A 2 36.14 15.01 -15.96
N MET A 3 34.85 14.98 -16.31
CA MET A 3 34.04 13.75 -16.27
C MET A 3 34.64 12.74 -17.26
N ASP A 4 34.82 11.48 -16.84
CA ASP A 4 35.29 10.39 -17.70
C ASP A 4 34.28 10.24 -18.87
N ASP A 5 34.78 10.08 -20.10
CA ASP A 5 33.94 9.86 -21.28
C ASP A 5 33.02 8.64 -21.11
N ARG A 6 33.47 7.64 -20.32
CA ARG A 6 32.65 6.48 -19.93
C ARG A 6 31.47 6.87 -19.03
N ASP A 7 31.65 7.80 -18.10
CA ASP A 7 30.58 8.27 -17.21
C ASP A 7 29.52 9.04 -18.02
N VAL A 8 29.97 9.84 -19.01
CA VAL A 8 29.08 10.55 -19.93
C VAL A 8 28.25 9.57 -20.77
N GLU A 9 28.86 8.50 -21.27
CA GLU A 9 28.16 7.48 -22.05
C GLU A 9 27.15 6.70 -21.20
N LEU A 10 27.55 6.26 -20.00
CA LEU A 10 26.67 5.56 -19.05
C LEU A 10 25.47 6.43 -18.67
N TRP A 11 25.70 7.72 -18.41
CA TRP A 11 24.63 8.69 -18.16
C TRP A 11 23.69 8.84 -19.37
N GLY A 12 24.26 8.85 -20.59
CA GLY A 12 23.49 8.83 -21.83
C GLY A 12 22.54 7.64 -21.93
N ARG A 13 23.05 6.43 -21.69
CA ARG A 13 22.25 5.19 -21.72
C ARG A 13 21.16 5.18 -20.65
N LEU A 14 21.49 5.60 -19.43
CA LEU A 14 20.53 5.68 -18.32
C LEU A 14 19.37 6.63 -18.65
N LYS A 15 19.66 7.81 -19.22
CA LYS A 15 18.62 8.75 -19.64
C LYS A 15 17.70 8.19 -20.72
N CYS A 16 18.25 7.46 -21.69
CA CYS A 16 17.43 6.82 -22.73
C CYS A 16 16.54 5.74 -22.13
N ALA A 17 17.10 4.85 -21.31
CA ALA A 17 16.33 3.80 -20.64
C ALA A 17 15.22 4.37 -19.74
N PHE A 18 15.51 5.43 -18.99
CA PHE A 18 14.51 6.12 -18.16
C PHE A 18 13.39 6.73 -19.01
N ARG A 19 13.73 7.38 -20.13
CA ARG A 19 12.72 7.93 -21.05
C ARG A 19 11.82 6.83 -21.61
N ASP A 20 12.42 5.73 -22.07
CA ASP A 20 11.69 4.61 -22.64
C ASP A 20 10.76 3.98 -21.58
N TYR A 21 11.26 3.81 -20.36
CA TYR A 21 10.47 3.35 -19.22
C TYR A 21 9.26 4.25 -18.93
N VAL A 22 9.45 5.57 -18.89
CA VAL A 22 8.38 6.54 -18.63
C VAL A 22 7.27 6.45 -19.68
N VAL A 23 7.64 6.26 -20.95
CA VAL A 23 6.64 6.07 -22.03
C VAL A 23 5.94 4.73 -21.88
N GLN A 24 6.69 3.65 -21.68
CA GLN A 24 6.14 2.29 -21.59
C GLN A 24 5.17 2.13 -20.42
N ARG A 25 5.46 2.69 -19.24
CA ARG A 25 4.55 2.59 -18.08
C ARG A 25 3.22 3.31 -18.32
N ILE A 26 3.26 4.48 -18.96
CA ILE A 26 2.05 5.25 -19.30
C ILE A 26 1.21 4.50 -20.32
N ASP A 27 1.84 3.89 -21.32
CA ASP A 27 1.11 3.09 -22.32
C ASP A 27 0.62 1.77 -21.74
N PHE A 28 1.36 1.18 -20.81
CA PHE A 28 0.97 -0.04 -20.11
C PHE A 28 -0.34 0.15 -19.35
N VAL A 29 -0.47 1.18 -18.50
CA VAL A 29 -1.66 1.38 -17.65
C VAL A 29 -2.94 1.70 -18.43
N LYS A 30 -2.83 2.16 -19.68
CA LYS A 30 -3.96 2.37 -20.59
C LYS A 30 -4.57 1.07 -21.11
N ASN A 31 -3.86 -0.06 -21.01
CA ASN A 31 -4.37 -1.34 -21.48
C ASN A 31 -5.44 -1.90 -20.54
N PRO A 32 -6.59 -2.40 -21.05
CA PRO A 32 -7.64 -2.96 -20.21
C PRO A 32 -7.18 -4.13 -19.32
N SER A 33 -6.20 -4.91 -19.78
CA SER A 33 -5.63 -6.04 -19.03
C SER A 33 -4.65 -5.62 -17.93
N ALA A 34 -4.19 -4.37 -17.91
CA ALA A 34 -3.16 -3.89 -16.99
C ALA A 34 -3.58 -4.06 -15.53
N ILE A 35 -4.83 -3.75 -15.20
CA ILE A 35 -5.37 -3.90 -13.84
C ILE A 35 -5.14 -5.33 -13.31
N SER A 36 -5.52 -6.33 -14.10
CA SER A 36 -5.39 -7.74 -13.70
C SER A 36 -3.93 -8.19 -13.54
N LEU A 37 -3.02 -7.62 -14.33
CA LEU A 37 -1.59 -7.91 -14.25
C LEU A 37 -0.96 -7.25 -13.03
N ILE A 38 -1.28 -5.98 -12.77
CA ILE A 38 -0.83 -5.23 -11.60
C ILE A 38 -1.33 -5.91 -10.32
N GLN A 39 -2.61 -6.30 -10.26
CA GLN A 39 -3.16 -7.01 -9.10
C GLN A 39 -2.41 -8.31 -8.78
N LYS A 40 -1.96 -9.05 -9.82
CA LYS A 40 -1.14 -10.27 -9.65
C LYS A 40 0.29 -9.95 -9.23
N ALA A 41 0.87 -8.86 -9.73
CA ALA A 41 2.23 -8.44 -9.43
C ALA A 41 2.45 -8.15 -7.93
N PHE A 42 1.43 -7.73 -7.19
CA PHE A 42 1.53 -7.62 -5.72
C PHE A 42 1.91 -8.94 -5.02
N GLY A 43 1.54 -10.08 -5.62
CA GLY A 43 1.88 -11.42 -5.13
C GLY A 43 3.31 -11.87 -5.43
N VAL A 44 4.06 -11.13 -6.25
CA VAL A 44 5.43 -11.46 -6.68
C VAL A 44 6.39 -10.44 -6.05
N PRO A 45 7.23 -10.80 -5.07
CA PRO A 45 8.05 -9.84 -4.32
C PRO A 45 8.88 -8.89 -5.19
N GLU A 46 9.43 -9.40 -6.29
CA GLU A 46 10.27 -8.65 -7.23
C GLU A 46 9.48 -7.60 -8.04
N ASP A 47 8.17 -7.81 -8.22
CA ASP A 47 7.32 -6.93 -9.02
C ASP A 47 6.58 -5.87 -8.18
N ARG A 48 6.59 -5.99 -6.85
CA ARG A 48 5.81 -5.12 -5.94
C ARG A 48 6.10 -3.64 -6.11
N ALA A 49 7.38 -3.27 -6.22
CA ALA A 49 7.78 -1.88 -6.42
C ALA A 49 7.17 -1.31 -7.71
N LEU A 50 7.26 -2.06 -8.80
CA LEU A 50 6.66 -1.66 -10.08
C LEU A 50 5.13 -1.62 -9.99
N ALA A 51 4.50 -2.60 -9.35
CA ALA A 51 3.05 -2.64 -9.19
C ALA A 51 2.52 -1.38 -8.48
N ILE A 52 3.15 -0.99 -7.37
CA ILE A 52 2.77 0.18 -6.58
C ILE A 52 3.01 1.47 -7.38
N GLU A 53 4.16 1.58 -8.06
CA GLU A 53 4.43 2.71 -8.94
C GLU A 53 3.34 2.84 -10.03
N LEU A 54 2.94 1.73 -10.66
CA LEU A 54 1.90 1.74 -11.68
C LEU A 54 0.52 2.10 -11.13
N VAL A 55 0.18 1.69 -9.91
CA VAL A 55 -1.07 2.12 -9.24
C VAL A 55 -1.11 3.63 -9.08
N SER A 56 0.03 4.27 -8.74
CA SER A 56 0.11 5.73 -8.59
C SER A 56 -0.22 6.51 -9.88
N LEU A 57 -0.13 5.87 -11.05
CA LEU A 57 -0.43 6.50 -12.34
C LEU A 57 -1.93 6.58 -12.64
N TYR A 58 -2.77 5.80 -11.96
CA TYR A 58 -4.22 5.87 -12.11
C TYR A 58 -4.77 7.11 -11.37
N PRO A 59 -5.86 7.74 -11.87
CA PRO A 59 -6.63 8.69 -11.08
C PRO A 59 -7.11 8.08 -9.76
N ASN A 60 -7.22 8.88 -8.69
CA ASN A 60 -7.59 8.40 -7.35
C ASN A 60 -8.91 7.60 -7.35
N GLU A 61 -9.90 8.00 -8.14
CA GLU A 61 -11.18 7.31 -8.27
C GLU A 61 -11.05 5.92 -8.88
N ASP A 62 -10.11 5.72 -9.81
CA ASP A 62 -9.89 4.44 -10.50
C ASP A 62 -9.02 3.49 -9.68
N ARG A 63 -8.21 4.01 -8.74
CA ARG A 63 -7.33 3.20 -7.89
C ARG A 63 -8.08 2.27 -6.93
N ILE A 64 -9.37 2.49 -6.71
CA ILE A 64 -10.21 1.64 -5.82
C ILE A 64 -10.17 0.16 -6.21
N VAL A 65 -9.91 -0.16 -7.49
CA VAL A 65 -9.79 -1.55 -7.97
C VAL A 65 -8.58 -2.29 -7.38
N PHE A 66 -7.59 -1.57 -6.84
CA PHE A 66 -6.40 -2.12 -6.18
C PHE A 66 -6.51 -2.11 -4.66
N PHE A 67 -7.62 -1.65 -4.10
CA PHE A 67 -7.77 -1.40 -2.66
C PHE A 67 -7.40 -2.61 -1.79
N ARG A 68 -7.82 -3.81 -2.18
CA ARG A 68 -7.49 -5.04 -1.46
C ARG A 68 -5.99 -5.32 -1.44
N GLN A 69 -5.30 -5.11 -2.55
CA GLN A 69 -3.84 -5.28 -2.63
C GLN A 69 -3.12 -4.24 -1.77
N LEU A 70 -3.59 -2.98 -1.80
CA LEU A 70 -3.03 -1.91 -0.98
C LEU A 70 -3.20 -2.19 0.51
N ILE A 71 -4.40 -2.62 0.95
CA ILE A 71 -4.62 -2.98 2.36
C ILE A 71 -3.73 -4.15 2.77
N SER A 72 -3.62 -5.19 1.93
CA SER A 72 -2.77 -6.33 2.21
C SER A 72 -1.30 -5.92 2.37
N MET A 73 -0.80 -4.99 1.55
CA MET A 73 0.57 -4.48 1.70
C MET A 73 0.73 -3.51 2.88
N ALA A 74 -0.33 -2.81 3.27
CA ALA A 74 -0.33 -1.91 4.43
C ALA A 74 -0.48 -2.65 5.77
N SER A 75 -0.89 -3.91 5.75
CA SER A 75 -1.22 -4.70 6.93
C SER A 75 -0.03 -5.41 7.56
N TYR A 76 1.19 -5.27 7.08
CA TYR A 76 2.37 -5.85 7.74
C TYR A 76 3.61 -4.99 7.45
N VAL A 77 4.68 -5.17 8.20
CA VAL A 77 5.92 -4.42 8.03
C VAL A 77 6.63 -4.91 6.78
N ASN A 78 6.69 -4.03 5.79
CA ASN A 78 7.48 -4.22 4.59
C ASN A 78 7.97 -2.88 4.06
N GLY A 79 8.84 -2.91 3.05
CA GLY A 79 9.43 -1.71 2.44
C GLY A 79 8.43 -0.76 1.75
N PHE A 80 7.15 -1.16 1.62
CA PHE A 80 6.12 -0.43 0.89
C PHE A 80 4.86 -0.14 1.70
N ALA A 81 4.82 -0.51 2.99
CA ALA A 81 3.61 -0.40 3.81
C ALA A 81 3.12 1.05 3.92
N GLU A 82 4.04 2.00 4.16
CA GLU A 82 3.72 3.43 4.20
C GLU A 82 3.21 3.97 2.87
N GLU A 83 3.87 3.62 1.76
CA GLU A 83 3.43 4.05 0.41
C GLU A 83 2.03 3.51 0.08
N CYS A 84 1.73 2.27 0.48
CA CYS A 84 0.39 1.71 0.31
C CYS A 84 -0.65 2.41 1.19
N ARG A 85 -0.30 2.84 2.41
CA ARG A 85 -1.19 3.64 3.27
C ARG A 85 -1.47 5.00 2.66
N ASP A 86 -0.46 5.66 2.11
CA ASP A 86 -0.63 6.95 1.45
C ASP A 86 -1.54 6.82 0.21
N LEU A 87 -1.35 5.76 -0.59
CA LEU A 87 -2.24 5.47 -1.71
C LEU A 87 -3.69 5.21 -1.28
N ILE A 88 -3.93 4.59 -0.11
CA ILE A 88 -5.27 4.39 0.46
C ILE A 88 -5.86 5.73 0.93
N LEU A 89 -5.06 6.59 1.56
CA LEU A 89 -5.50 7.90 2.06
C LEU A 89 -5.92 8.85 0.93
N ASP A 90 -5.33 8.68 -0.25
CA ASP A 90 -5.65 9.45 -1.47
C ASP A 90 -6.97 9.01 -2.13
N LEU A 91 -7.51 7.83 -1.81
CA LEU A 91 -8.76 7.32 -2.40
C LEU A 91 -9.98 8.16 -1.95
N PRO A 92 -11.11 8.09 -2.69
CA PRO A 92 -12.34 8.73 -2.26
C PRO A 92 -12.76 8.30 -0.85
N ARG A 93 -12.73 9.24 0.11
CA ARG A 93 -12.91 8.96 1.54
C ARG A 93 -14.18 8.17 1.85
N ASP A 94 -15.32 8.60 1.29
CA ASP A 94 -16.60 7.94 1.54
C ASP A 94 -16.61 6.48 1.07
N TRP A 95 -15.93 6.21 -0.05
CA TRP A 95 -15.76 4.84 -0.54
C TRP A 95 -14.87 4.03 0.39
N VAL A 96 -13.72 4.57 0.82
CA VAL A 96 -12.82 3.88 1.76
C VAL A 96 -13.54 3.53 3.06
N MET A 97 -14.22 4.50 3.67
CA MET A 97 -14.94 4.28 4.93
C MET A 97 -16.08 3.26 4.79
N GLY A 98 -16.71 3.16 3.62
CA GLY A 98 -17.74 2.16 3.33
C GLY A 98 -17.21 0.73 3.06
N ASN A 99 -15.90 0.55 2.87
CA ASN A 99 -15.31 -0.74 2.46
C ASN A 99 -14.19 -1.24 3.39
N ILE A 100 -13.53 -0.36 4.16
CA ILE A 100 -12.30 -0.70 4.86
C ILE A 100 -12.50 -1.72 5.98
N GLU A 101 -13.57 -1.59 6.78
CA GLU A 101 -13.84 -2.51 7.89
C GLU A 101 -13.91 -3.96 7.39
N PHE A 102 -14.61 -4.19 6.27
CA PHE A 102 -14.74 -5.52 5.69
C PHE A 102 -13.40 -6.13 5.25
N GLU A 103 -12.50 -5.33 4.69
CA GLU A 103 -11.18 -5.82 4.29
C GLU A 103 -10.26 -6.03 5.50
N ILE A 104 -10.32 -5.16 6.51
CA ILE A 104 -9.62 -5.36 7.80
C ILE A 104 -10.06 -6.67 8.44
N GLU A 105 -11.37 -6.91 8.53
CA GLU A 105 -11.92 -8.14 9.13
C GLU A 105 -11.34 -9.39 8.48
N LYS A 106 -11.22 -9.40 7.14
CA LYS A 106 -10.61 -10.54 6.42
C LYS A 106 -9.14 -10.72 6.74
N MET A 107 -8.37 -9.64 6.83
CA MET A 107 -6.94 -9.72 7.11
C MET A 107 -6.66 -10.22 8.53
N LEU A 108 -7.59 -9.96 9.46
CA LEU A 108 -7.47 -10.34 10.87
C LEU A 108 -7.99 -11.76 11.19
N ILE A 109 -8.54 -12.49 10.21
CA ILE A 109 -8.98 -13.89 10.42
C ILE A 109 -7.79 -14.76 10.85
N ASP A 110 -6.68 -14.62 10.13
CA ASP A 110 -5.42 -15.35 10.37
C ASP A 110 -4.28 -14.39 10.75
N GLY A 111 -4.60 -13.12 11.03
CA GLY A 111 -3.64 -12.07 11.35
C GLY A 111 -3.20 -12.10 12.81
N GLY A 112 -1.92 -11.79 13.05
CA GLY A 112 -1.33 -11.73 14.38
C GLY A 112 -1.12 -10.30 14.86
N TYR A 113 -0.23 -10.16 15.85
CA TYR A 113 0.18 -8.88 16.41
C TYR A 113 0.60 -7.85 15.35
N GLU A 114 1.42 -8.28 14.38
CA GLU A 114 1.93 -7.40 13.33
C GLU A 114 0.80 -6.80 12.48
N GLU A 115 -0.16 -7.63 12.06
CA GLU A 115 -1.32 -7.19 11.31
C GLU A 115 -2.20 -6.22 12.09
N TYR A 116 -2.47 -6.54 13.36
CA TYR A 116 -3.22 -5.64 14.23
C TYR A 116 -2.57 -4.27 14.33
N ARG A 117 -1.26 -4.21 14.61
CA ARG A 117 -0.55 -2.95 14.83
C ARG A 117 -0.47 -2.11 13.55
N CYS A 118 -0.22 -2.74 12.41
CA CYS A 118 -0.18 -2.08 11.12
C CYS A 118 -1.55 -1.54 10.69
N LEU A 119 -2.61 -2.32 10.91
CA LEU A 119 -3.98 -1.89 10.59
C LEU A 119 -4.48 -0.81 11.56
N LEU A 120 -4.12 -0.86 12.84
CA LEU A 120 -4.39 0.22 13.80
C LEU A 120 -3.76 1.54 13.37
N GLU A 121 -2.54 1.50 12.86
CA GLU A 121 -1.86 2.68 12.31
C GLU A 121 -2.57 3.24 11.07
N LEU A 122 -3.00 2.38 10.14
CA LEU A 122 -3.81 2.80 8.99
C LEU A 122 -5.13 3.42 9.44
N CYS A 123 -5.86 2.78 10.36
CA CYS A 123 -7.10 3.28 10.91
C CYS A 123 -6.89 4.63 11.60
N TYR A 124 -5.80 4.81 12.35
CA TYR A 124 -5.46 6.06 13.01
C TYR A 124 -5.30 7.22 12.02
N LYS A 125 -4.65 6.97 10.88
CA LYS A 125 -4.49 7.95 9.80
C LYS A 125 -5.82 8.28 9.10
N LEU A 126 -6.73 7.30 8.99
CA LEU A 126 -8.00 7.45 8.29
C LEU A 126 -9.10 8.10 9.13
N ASP A 127 -9.39 7.54 10.29
CA ASP A 127 -10.51 7.93 11.14
C ASP A 127 -10.35 7.46 12.59
N LYS A 128 -10.52 8.39 13.54
CA LYS A 128 -10.35 8.10 14.97
C LYS A 128 -11.35 7.07 15.50
N ASN A 129 -12.58 7.05 15.00
CA ASN A 129 -13.58 6.10 15.48
C ASN A 129 -13.26 4.70 14.96
N LEU A 130 -12.87 4.58 13.69
CA LEU A 130 -12.41 3.30 13.12
C LEU A 130 -11.23 2.74 13.92
N MET A 131 -10.24 3.57 14.21
CA MET A 131 -9.10 3.19 15.07
C MET A 131 -9.58 2.74 16.45
N THR A 132 -10.45 3.50 17.10
CA THR A 132 -10.94 3.20 18.45
C THR A 132 -11.70 1.87 18.47
N THR A 133 -12.51 1.59 17.46
CA THR A 133 -13.24 0.32 17.32
C THR A 133 -12.27 -0.86 17.20
N LEU A 134 -11.27 -0.75 16.31
CA LEU A 134 -10.27 -1.81 16.14
C LEU A 134 -9.41 -2.00 17.42
N ALA A 135 -9.06 -0.91 18.09
CA ALA A 135 -8.25 -0.95 19.31
C ALA A 135 -9.01 -1.61 20.47
N ARG A 136 -10.30 -1.32 20.62
CA ARG A 136 -11.16 -2.02 21.60
C ARG A 136 -11.30 -3.50 21.30
N ARG A 137 -11.45 -3.88 20.03
CA ARG A 137 -11.48 -5.28 19.63
C ARG A 137 -10.17 -5.99 20.00
N ALA A 138 -9.03 -5.32 19.83
CA ALA A 138 -7.73 -5.90 20.18
C ALA A 138 -7.62 -6.22 21.69
N LEU A 139 -8.28 -5.44 22.57
CA LEU A 139 -8.35 -5.73 24.01
C LEU A 139 -9.08 -7.04 24.36
N ASP A 140 -10.00 -7.48 23.50
CA ASP A 140 -10.75 -8.73 23.68
C ASP A 140 -9.97 -9.96 23.18
N SER A 141 -8.78 -9.76 22.59
CA SER A 141 -7.91 -10.86 22.13
C SER A 141 -7.42 -11.71 23.30
N SER A 142 -7.15 -13.00 23.07
CA SER A 142 -6.42 -13.82 24.06
C SER A 142 -4.90 -13.66 23.97
N ASP A 143 -4.42 -13.03 22.91
CA ASP A 143 -3.01 -12.74 22.68
C ASP A 143 -2.64 -11.41 23.36
N GLU A 144 -1.68 -11.46 24.28
CA GLU A 144 -1.25 -10.29 25.07
C GLU A 144 -0.58 -9.22 24.21
N ASP A 145 0.15 -9.59 23.14
CA ASP A 145 0.80 -8.61 22.26
C ASP A 145 -0.26 -7.82 21.47
N ILE A 146 -1.32 -8.51 21.03
CA ILE A 146 -2.47 -7.84 20.39
C ILE A 146 -3.18 -6.89 21.36
N LYS A 147 -3.38 -7.29 22.62
CA LYS A 147 -3.96 -6.40 23.64
C LYS A 147 -3.11 -5.16 23.85
N GLU A 148 -1.79 -5.31 23.98
CA GLU A 148 -0.85 -4.20 24.13
C GLU A 148 -0.99 -3.21 22.97
N ALA A 149 -1.08 -3.70 21.72
CA ALA A 149 -1.32 -2.83 20.57
C ALA A 149 -2.64 -2.05 20.69
N GLY A 150 -3.71 -2.69 21.19
CA GLY A 150 -4.98 -2.01 21.45
C GLY A 150 -4.86 -0.90 22.50
N GLU A 151 -4.20 -1.18 23.63
CA GLU A 151 -3.97 -0.22 24.69
C GLU A 151 -3.17 0.99 24.19
N ASP A 152 -2.05 0.76 23.50
CA ASP A 152 -1.18 1.80 22.95
C ASP A 152 -1.94 2.83 22.10
N PHE A 153 -2.89 2.37 21.29
CA PHE A 153 -3.65 3.25 20.41
C PHE A 153 -4.84 3.93 21.09
N LEU A 154 -5.40 3.36 22.16
CA LEU A 154 -6.43 4.03 22.96
C LEU A 154 -5.87 5.21 23.79
N TYR A 155 -4.57 5.18 24.09
CA TYR A 155 -3.88 6.27 24.81
C TYR A 155 -3.28 7.36 23.90
N ARG A 156 -3.45 7.27 22.56
CA ARG A 156 -3.00 8.27 21.57
C ARG A 156 -4.07 9.31 21.21
#